data_AF-A0AAT9GQV0-F1
#
_entry.id   AF-A0AAT9GQV0-F1
#
_cell.length_a   1.000
_cell.length_b   1.000
_cell.length_c   1.000
_cell.angle_alpha   90.00
_cell.angle_beta   90.00
_cell.angle_gamma   90.00
#
_symmetry.space_group_name_H-M   'P 1'
#
loop_
_entity.id
_entity.type
_entity.pdbx_description
1 polymer ?
#
loop_
_entity_poly.entity_id
_entity_poly.type
_entity_poly.pdbx_seq_one_letter_code
_entity_poly.pdbx_strand_id
1 'polypeptide(L)' 'MKSFLGSTIAQGGGIFAYTTSYEEARKIYEKTCKIFTEFSVKILDLKDTKQRLDAINLDPDIADFKEGYVIAIGV' A
#
# COMPACT_ATOMS: atom_id res chain seq x y z
N MET A 1 -10.19 -31.67 4.45
CA MET A 1 -9.38 -30.49 4.06
C MET A 1 -10.31 -29.31 3.87
N LYS A 2 -10.25 -28.29 4.74
CA LYS A 2 -10.90 -27.01 4.47
C LYS A 2 -9.96 -26.19 3.60
N SER A 3 -10.30 -26.03 2.33
CA SER A 3 -9.65 -25.05 1.45
C SER A 3 -10.23 -23.68 1.79
N PHE A 4 -9.43 -22.81 2.40
CA PHE A 4 -9.72 -21.38 2.45
C PHE A 4 -9.08 -20.74 1.21
N LEU A 5 -9.81 -20.74 0.09
CA LEU A 5 -9.55 -19.84 -1.03
C LEU A 5 -10.21 -18.48 -0.72
N GLY A 6 -9.86 -17.89 0.42
CA GLY A 6 -10.12 -16.50 0.71
C GLY A 6 -8.77 -15.83 0.72
N SER A 7 -8.59 -14.79 -0.10
CA SER A 7 -7.46 -13.88 0.01
C SER A 7 -7.30 -13.53 1.49
N THR A 8 -6.15 -13.84 2.07
CA THR A 8 -5.75 -13.25 3.35
C THR A 8 -5.54 -11.76 3.05
N ILE A 9 -6.64 -11.00 2.99
CA ILE A 9 -6.60 -9.55 3.10
C ILE A 9 -5.93 -9.34 4.45
N ALA A 10 -4.69 -8.86 4.44
CA ALA A 10 -3.91 -8.65 5.65
C ALA A 10 -4.77 -7.80 6.59
N GLN A 11 -5.25 -8.41 7.67
CA GLN A 11 -6.42 -7.96 8.45
C GLN A 11 -6.22 -6.65 9.23
N GLY A 12 -5.22 -5.85 8.89
CA GLY A 12 -4.94 -4.55 9.48
C GLY A 12 -4.12 -3.59 8.61
N GLY A 13 -3.89 -3.91 7.33
CA GLY A 13 -3.15 -3.05 6.40
C GLY A 13 -4.07 -2.31 5.43
N GLY A 14 -3.65 -1.14 4.95
CA GLY A 14 -4.43 -0.35 3.99
C GLY A 14 -3.62 0.71 3.27
N ILE A 15 -4.19 1.28 2.21
CA ILE A 15 -3.59 2.39 1.46
C ILE A 15 -4.04 3.71 2.07
N PHE A 16 -3.09 4.59 2.38
CA PHE A 16 -3.34 5.92 2.94
C PHE A 16 -3.43 7.00 1.85
N ALA A 17 -2.58 6.89 0.82
CA ALA A 17 -2.48 7.89 -0.23
C ALA A 17 -1.83 7.30 -1.49
N TYR A 18 -2.10 7.97 -2.62
CA TYR A 18 -1.51 7.74 -3.93
C TYR A 18 -0.99 9.06 -4.50
N THR A 19 0.18 9.03 -5.16
CA THR A 19 0.71 10.16 -5.95
C THR A 19 1.61 9.64 -7.05
N THR A 20 1.71 10.36 -8.16
CA THR A 20 2.64 10.03 -9.25
C THR A 20 4.07 10.54 -9.01
N SER A 21 4.28 11.40 -8.00
CA SER A 21 5.59 11.98 -7.67
C SER A 21 6.24 11.29 -6.47
N TYR A 22 7.47 10.80 -6.66
CA TYR A 22 8.22 10.17 -5.57
C TYR A 22 8.54 11.16 -4.44
N GLU A 23 8.85 12.42 -4.78
CA GLU A 23 9.13 13.45 -3.77
C GLU A 23 7.91 13.75 -2.91
N GLU A 24 6.72 13.76 -3.52
CA GLU A 24 5.48 13.93 -2.78
C GLU A 24 5.16 12.70 -1.94
N ALA A 25 5.36 11.49 -2.49
CA ALA A 25 5.17 10.25 -1.76
C ALA A 25 6.04 10.20 -0.50
N ARG A 26 7.30 10.66 -0.60
CA ARG A 26 8.22 10.76 0.53
C ARG A 26 7.74 11.75 1.59
N LYS A 27 7.25 12.93 1.19
CA LYS A 27 6.69 13.92 2.13
C LYS A 27 5.45 13.37 2.85
N ILE A 28 4.59 12.64 2.14
CA ILE A 28 3.41 12.01 2.72
C ILE A 28 3.85 10.91 3.69
N TYR A 29 4.74 10.02 3.27
CA TYR A 29 5.32 8.96 4.11
C TYR A 29 5.87 9.50 5.44
N GLU A 30 6.67 10.57 5.41
CA GLU A 30 7.23 11.19 6.62
C GLU A 30 6.15 11.73 7.56
N LYS A 31 5.04 12.25 7.01
CA LYS A 31 3.88 12.67 7.81
C LYS A 31 3.13 11.47 8.36
N THR A 32 2.89 10.46 7.54
CA THR A 32 2.17 9.22 7.91
C THR A 32 2.91 8.49 9.03
N CYS A 33 4.24 8.38 8.98
CA CYS A 33 5.04 7.78 10.06
C CYS A 33 4.89 8.50 11.41
N LYS A 34 4.67 9.82 11.41
CA LYS A 34 4.45 10.60 12.63
C LYS A 34 3.04 10.45 13.19
N ILE A 35 2.07 10.16 12.33
CA ILE A 35 0.66 9.99 12.71
C ILE A 35 0.41 8.55 13.19
N PHE A 36 0.94 7.57 12.46
CA PHE A 36 0.73 6.14 12.71
C PHE A 36 1.97 5.49 13.30
N THR A 37 2.38 5.93 14.49
CA THR A 37 3.62 5.50 15.14
C THR A 37 3.64 4.01 15.52
N GLU A 38 2.47 3.40 15.67
CA GLU A 38 2.31 1.98 16.05
C GLU A 38 2.17 1.05 14.85
N PHE A 39 2.12 1.59 13.63
CA PHE A 39 1.98 0.82 12.41
C PHE A 39 3.22 0.97 11.53
N SER A 40 3.57 -0.10 10.82
CA SER A 40 4.54 -0.02 9.74
C SER A 40 3.97 0.78 8.58
N VAL A 41 4.77 1.69 8.04
CA VAL A 41 4.42 2.46 6.84
C VAL A 41 5.41 2.11 5.74
N LYS A 42 4.94 1.92 4.51
CA LYS A 42 5.79 1.65 3.33
C LYS A 42 5.35 2.50 2.15
N ILE A 43 6.30 2.84 1.29
CA ILE A 43 6.02 3.35 -0.05
C ILE A 43 6.12 2.16 -1.00
N LEU A 44 5.08 1.92 -1.78
CA LEU A 44 5.07 0.89 -2.82
C LEU A 44 5.06 1.57 -4.20
N ASP A 45 5.98 1.18 -5.08
CA ASP A 45 6.04 1.63 -6.47
C ASP A 45 5.15 0.75 -7.34
N LEU A 46 4.12 1.35 -7.97
CA LEU A 46 3.20 0.63 -8.84
C LEU A 46 3.82 0.18 -10.17
N LYS A 47 5.02 0.67 -10.53
CA LYS A 47 5.78 0.16 -11.69
C LYS A 47 6.43 -1.19 -11.38
N ASP A 48 6.76 -1.46 -10.12
CA ASP A 48 7.20 -2.79 -9.70
C ASP A 48 6.00 -3.73 -9.59
N THR A 49 6.01 -4.82 -10.35
CA THR A 49 4.85 -5.71 -10.44
C THR A 49 4.53 -6.39 -9.11
N LYS A 50 5.55 -6.70 -8.28
CA LYS A 50 5.31 -7.33 -6.98
C LYS A 50 4.69 -6.33 -6.01
N GLN A 51 5.28 -5.14 -5.92
CA GLN A 51 4.76 -4.07 -5.07
C GLN A 51 3.36 -3.61 -5.48
N ARG A 52 3.06 -3.60 -6.80
CA ARG A 52 1.70 -3.33 -7.29
C ARG A 52 0.71 -4.41 -6.86
N LEU A 53 1.08 -5.68 -6.92
CA LEU A 53 0.21 -6.77 -6.45
C LEU A 53 -0.03 -6.66 -4.94
N ASP A 54 1.01 -6.32 -4.17
CA ASP A 54 0.87 -6.08 -2.72
C ASP A 54 -0.09 -4.91 -2.45
N ALA A 55 0.00 -3.82 -3.21
CA ALA A 55 -0.92 -2.68 -3.11
C ALA A 55 -2.37 -3.06 -3.44
N ILE A 56 -2.59 -3.84 -4.51
CA ILE A 56 -3.93 -4.32 -4.92
C ILE A 56 -4.53 -5.27 -3.88
N ASN A 57 -3.69 -6.10 -3.23
CA ASN A 57 -4.14 -6.98 -2.16
C ASN A 57 -4.57 -6.22 -0.89
N LEU A 58 -4.04 -5.01 -0.68
CA LEU A 58 -4.42 -4.12 0.41
C LEU A 58 -5.66 -3.30 0.09
N ASP A 59 -5.74 -2.79 -1.14
CA ASP A 59 -6.89 -2.05 -1.65
C ASP A 59 -7.09 -2.37 -3.14
N PRO A 60 -8.14 -3.16 -3.49
CA PRO A 60 -8.44 -3.53 -4.86
C PRO A 60 -8.66 -2.34 -5.80
N ASP A 61 -9.04 -1.17 -5.30
CA ASP A 61 -9.25 0.04 -6.10
C ASP A 61 -7.93 0.56 -6.70
N ILE A 62 -6.78 0.12 -6.17
CA ILE A 62 -5.47 0.44 -6.74
C ILE A 62 -5.23 -0.25 -8.09
N ALA A 63 -6.00 -1.28 -8.45
CA ALA A 63 -5.81 -2.05 -9.67
C ALA A 63 -5.90 -1.21 -10.96
N ASP A 64 -6.62 -0.08 -10.94
CA ASP A 64 -6.75 0.83 -12.07
C ASP A 64 -5.49 1.69 -12.32
N PHE A 65 -4.62 1.83 -11.31
CA PHE A 65 -3.42 2.64 -11.40
C PHE A 65 -2.21 1.81 -11.87
N LYS A 66 -1.65 2.17 -13.03
CA LYS A 66 -0.53 1.45 -13.65
C LYS A 66 0.85 1.97 -13.24
N GLU A 67 0.92 3.17 -12.67
CA GLU A 67 2.14 3.82 -12.25
C GLU A 67 1.87 4.78 -11.09
N GLY A 68 2.94 5.21 -10.43
CA GLY A 68 2.89 6.07 -9.26
C GLY A 68 3.28 5.32 -8.00
N TYR A 69 3.11 5.97 -6.87
CA TYR A 69 3.54 5.51 -5.56
C TYR A 69 2.35 5.53 -4.62
N VAL A 70 2.19 4.46 -3.84
CA VAL A 70 1.18 4.38 -2.80
C VAL A 70 1.84 4.30 -1.43
N ILE A 71 1.20 4.91 -0.45
CA ILE A 71 1.64 4.87 0.95
C ILE A 71 0.75 3.82 1.63
N ALA A 72 1.33 2.69 1.97
CA ALA A 72 0.67 1.61 2.68
C ALA A 72 0.97 1.68 4.18
N ILE A 73 -0.02 1.36 5.01
CA ILE A 73 0.07 1.30 6.48
C ILE A 73 -0.27 -0.14 6.91
N GLY A 74 0.36 -0.65 7.98
CA GLY A 74 0.03 -1.96 8.57
C GLY A 74 0.53 -3.17 7.77
N VAL A 75 1.69 -3.00 7.10
CA VAL A 75 2.29 -3.91 6.10
C VAL A 75 3.70 -4.37 6.41
#